data_AF-A0A9P0N5H4-F1
#
_entry.id   AF-A0A9P0N5H4-F1
#
_cell.length_a   1.000
_cell.length_b   1.000
_cell.length_c   1.000
_cell.angle_alpha   90.00
_cell.angle_beta   90.00
_cell.angle_gamma   90.00
#
_symmetry.space_group_name_H-M   'P 1'
#
loop_
_entity.id
_entity.type
_entity.pdbx_description
1 polymer ?
#
loop_
_entity_poly.entity_id
_entity_poly.type
_entity_poly.pdbx_seq_one_letter_code
_entity_poly.pdbx_strand_id
1 'polypeptide(L)'
;MIHLVASKACLKLPRSVEDFLSSIRAHFSRSTKRKNNLKEFQDFFGVDIHKILSPATTRWLSLEACVNSTLEQYQILGDYFKLEVGIRGSKHNN
;
A
#
# COMPACT_ATOMS: atom_id res chain seq x y z
N MET A 1 -12.44 -12.59 -23.04
CA MET A 1 -13.11 -11.29 -23.18
C MET A 1 -13.01 -10.38 -21.94
N ILE A 2 -13.22 -10.89 -20.71
CA ILE A 2 -13.21 -10.07 -19.48
C ILE A 2 -11.88 -9.30 -19.27
N HIS A 3 -10.73 -9.92 -19.56
CA HIS A 3 -9.40 -9.30 -19.37
C HIS A 3 -9.13 -8.06 -20.25
N LEU A 4 -9.85 -7.86 -21.35
CA LEU A 4 -9.67 -6.68 -22.20
C LEU A 4 -10.47 -5.48 -21.70
N VAL A 5 -11.72 -5.71 -21.26
CA VAL A 5 -12.62 -4.69 -20.69
C VAL A 5 -12.01 -4.12 -19.40
N ALA A 6 -11.64 -5.02 -18.51
CA ALA A 6 -10.72 -4.85 -17.40
C ALA A 6 -9.55 -3.89 -17.65
N SER A 7 -8.67 -4.25 -18.60
CA SER A 7 -7.47 -3.50 -18.91
C SER A 7 -7.79 -2.09 -19.40
N LYS A 8 -8.87 -1.95 -20.19
CA LYS A 8 -9.38 -0.66 -20.67
C LYS A 8 -10.04 0.18 -19.55
N ALA A 9 -10.68 -0.45 -18.57
CA ALA A 9 -11.25 0.23 -17.40
C ALA A 9 -10.14 0.80 -16.51
N CYS A 10 -9.01 0.12 -16.35
CA CYS A 10 -7.88 0.67 -15.60
C CYS A 10 -7.21 1.87 -16.29
N LEU A 11 -7.34 2.00 -17.62
CA LEU A 11 -6.93 3.25 -18.30
C LEU A 11 -7.84 4.44 -17.96
N LYS A 12 -9.00 4.21 -17.33
CA LYS A 12 -9.89 5.27 -16.82
C LYS A 12 -9.57 5.68 -15.38
N LEU A 13 -8.83 4.85 -14.64
CA LEU A 13 -8.34 5.22 -13.33
C LEU A 13 -7.23 6.27 -13.48
N PRO A 14 -7.21 7.33 -12.65
CA PRO A 14 -6.14 8.30 -12.67
C PRO A 14 -4.79 7.61 -12.40
N ARG A 15 -3.79 7.90 -13.24
CA ARG A 15 -2.41 7.40 -13.09
C ARG A 15 -1.84 7.66 -11.70
N SER A 16 -2.25 8.75 -11.06
CA SER A 16 -1.86 9.09 -9.69
C SER A 16 -2.21 8.00 -8.66
N VAL A 17 -3.32 7.27 -8.84
CA VAL A 17 -3.70 6.18 -7.93
C VAL A 17 -2.79 4.97 -8.15
N GLU A 18 -2.50 4.62 -9.40
CA GLU A 18 -1.55 3.55 -9.73
C GLU A 18 -0.15 3.87 -9.17
N ASP A 19 0.31 5.11 -9.35
CA ASP A 19 1.62 5.59 -8.88
C ASP A 19 1.71 5.59 -7.35
N PHE A 20 0.63 5.97 -6.66
CA PHE A 20 0.55 5.93 -5.20
C PHE A 20 0.66 4.50 -4.66
N LEU A 21 -0.12 3.57 -5.19
CA LEU A 21 -0.08 2.15 -4.81
C LEU A 21 1.29 1.52 -5.12
N SER A 22 1.87 1.86 -6.28
CA SER A 22 3.21 1.44 -6.67
C SER A 22 4.28 1.94 -5.70
N SER A 23 4.16 3.19 -5.25
CA SER A 23 5.08 3.80 -4.28
C SER A 23 5.00 3.13 -2.90
N ILE A 24 3.78 2.89 -2.40
CA ILE A 24 3.55 2.12 -1.16
C ILE A 24 4.22 0.75 -1.26
N ARG A 25 3.93 0.02 -2.34
CA ARG A 25 4.53 -1.29 -2.59
C ARG A 25 6.06 -1.23 -2.59
N ALA A 26 6.64 -0.27 -3.31
CA ALA A 26 8.09 -0.11 -3.42
C ALA A 26 8.75 0.20 -2.06
N HIS A 27 8.07 0.95 -1.18
CA HIS A 27 8.57 1.26 0.16
C HIS A 27 8.77 0.02 1.02
N PHE A 28 7.79 -0.88 0.99
CA PHE A 28 7.79 -2.10 1.79
C PHE A 28 8.51 -3.27 1.12
N SER A 29 8.57 -3.34 -0.21
CA SER A 29 9.26 -4.42 -0.92
C SER A 29 10.76 -4.44 -0.60
N ARG A 30 11.35 -3.26 -0.38
CA ARG A 30 12.78 -3.04 -0.14
C ARG A 30 13.24 -3.38 1.29
N SER A 31 12.35 -3.68 2.23
CA SER A 31 12.74 -3.93 3.62
C SER A 31 11.83 -4.91 4.33
N THR A 32 12.42 -6.02 4.76
CA THR A 32 11.75 -6.99 5.64
C THR A 32 11.39 -6.37 6.99
N LYS A 33 12.23 -5.48 7.52
CA LYS A 33 11.95 -4.75 8.76
C LYS A 33 10.68 -3.90 8.64
N ARG A 34 10.54 -3.13 7.56
CA ARG A 34 9.33 -2.30 7.34
C ARG A 34 8.06 -3.14 7.22
N LYS A 35 8.14 -4.31 6.58
CA LYS A 35 7.03 -5.26 6.50
C LYS A 35 6.62 -5.79 7.88
N ASN A 36 7.60 -6.13 8.73
CA ASN A 36 7.31 -6.57 10.10
C ASN A 36 6.70 -5.44 10.95
N ASN A 37 7.25 -4.23 10.87
CA ASN A 37 6.70 -3.07 11.58
C ASN A 37 5.25 -2.78 11.16
N LEU A 38 4.92 -2.87 9.87
CA LEU A 38 3.55 -2.71 9.41
C LEU A 38 2.63 -3.79 9.99
N LYS A 39 3.10 -5.04 10.05
CA LYS A 39 2.36 -6.15 10.63
C LYS A 39 2.07 -5.93 12.12
N GLU A 40 3.07 -5.46 12.88
CA GLU A 40 2.89 -5.10 14.30
C GLU A 40 1.89 -3.94 14.46
N PHE A 41 1.91 -2.97 13.53
CA PHE A 41 0.91 -1.90 13.49
C PHE A 41 -0.50 -2.44 13.20
N GLN A 42 -0.66 -3.30 12.20
CA GLN A 42 -1.95 -3.92 11.88
C GLN A 42 -2.51 -4.69 13.08
N ASP A 43 -1.67 -5.45 13.78
CA ASP A 43 -2.03 -6.20 14.99
C ASP A 43 -2.43 -5.26 16.14
N PHE A 44 -1.68 -4.17 16.35
CA PHE A 44 -1.99 -3.16 17.37
C PHE A 44 -3.34 -2.46 17.13
N PHE A 45 -3.67 -2.17 15.87
CA PHE A 45 -4.95 -1.55 15.49
C PHE A 45 -6.09 -2.56 15.33
N GLY A 46 -5.83 -3.86 15.47
CA GLY A 46 -6.83 -4.93 15.36
C GLY A 46 -7.43 -5.06 13.96
N VAL A 47 -6.69 -4.69 12.91
CA VAL A 47 -7.15 -4.76 11.52
C VAL A 47 -6.59 -6.02 10.85
N ASP A 48 -7.37 -6.61 9.95
CA ASP A 48 -6.96 -7.80 9.21
C ASP A 48 -5.57 -7.61 8.57
N ILE A 49 -4.70 -8.60 8.82
CA ILE A 49 -3.32 -8.59 8.35
C ILE A 49 -3.33 -8.85 6.84
N HIS A 50 -3.51 -7.78 6.07
CA HIS A 50 -3.42 -7.84 4.62
C HIS A 50 -1.94 -7.86 4.23
N LYS A 51 -1.50 -8.91 3.53
CA LYS A 51 -0.25 -8.84 2.76
C LYS A 51 -0.39 -7.61 1.86
N ILE A 52 0.60 -6.72 1.87
CA ILE A 52 0.68 -5.63 0.89
C ILE A 52 0.58 -6.28 -0.49
N LEU A 53 -0.63 -6.20 -1.06
CA LEU A 53 -0.97 -6.86 -2.29
C LEU A 53 -0.12 -6.18 -3.33
N SER A 54 0.90 -6.89 -3.80
CA SER A 54 1.51 -6.40 -4.99
C SER A 54 0.55 -6.62 -6.14
N PRO A 55 0.34 -5.64 -7.03
CA PRO A 55 -0.42 -5.86 -8.25
C PRO A 55 0.24 -7.03 -8.98
N ALA A 56 -0.36 -8.23 -8.88
CA ALA A 56 -0.10 -9.28 -9.81
C ALA A 56 -0.52 -8.73 -11.16
N THR A 57 0.24 -9.07 -12.20
CA THR A 57 0.23 -8.52 -13.56
C THR A 57 -1.12 -8.57 -14.29
N THR A 58 -2.22 -8.95 -13.63
CA THR A 58 -3.60 -9.08 -14.10
C THR A 58 -4.50 -7.88 -13.75
N ARG A 59 -3.95 -6.69 -14.02
CA ARG A 59 -4.49 -5.38 -14.44
C ARG A 59 -5.90 -4.83 -14.11
N TRP A 60 -6.83 -5.42 -13.36
CA TRP A 60 -7.96 -4.61 -12.83
C TRP A 60 -8.59 -5.15 -11.56
N LEU A 61 -8.88 -6.44 -11.52
CA LEU A 61 -9.46 -7.08 -10.34
C LEU A 61 -8.44 -7.06 -9.18
N SER A 62 -7.16 -7.27 -9.52
CA SER A 62 -6.05 -7.07 -8.59
C SER A 62 -5.85 -5.60 -8.19
N LEU A 63 -6.22 -4.64 -9.06
CA LEU A 63 -6.07 -3.22 -8.77
C LEU A 63 -7.21 -2.74 -7.87
N GLU A 64 -8.45 -3.12 -8.17
CA GLU A 64 -9.63 -2.89 -7.33
C GLU A 64 -9.44 -3.49 -5.94
N ALA A 65 -9.02 -4.75 -5.86
CA ALA A 65 -8.68 -5.38 -4.58
C ALA A 65 -7.57 -4.61 -3.84
N CYS A 66 -6.52 -4.17 -4.56
CA CYS A 66 -5.44 -3.39 -3.96
C CYS A 66 -5.91 -2.00 -3.48
N VAL A 67 -6.79 -1.33 -4.23
CA VAL A 67 -7.39 -0.04 -3.86
C VAL A 67 -8.26 -0.22 -2.62
N ASN A 68 -9.16 -1.21 -2.61
CA ASN A 68 -10.05 -1.48 -1.48
C ASN A 68 -9.24 -1.82 -0.21
N SER A 69 -8.26 -2.73 -0.31
CA SER A 69 -7.40 -3.04 0.84
C SER A 69 -6.56 -1.85 1.31
N THR A 70 -6.17 -0.94 0.41
CA THR A 70 -5.44 0.28 0.78
C THR A 70 -6.36 1.29 1.46
N LEU A 71 -7.61 1.40 1.03
CA LEU A 71 -8.62 2.27 1.65
C LEU A 71 -8.97 1.80 3.05
N GLU A 72 -9.19 0.49 3.24
CA GLU A 72 -9.42 -0.11 4.57
C GLU A 72 -8.28 0.21 5.56
N GLN A 73 -7.04 0.23 5.07
CA GLN A 73 -5.85 0.47 5.88
C GLN A 73 -5.32 1.90 5.79
N TYR A 74 -6.05 2.82 5.16
CA TYR A 74 -5.52 4.14 4.83
C TYR A 74 -5.10 4.93 6.08
N GLN A 75 -5.89 4.83 7.16
CA GLN A 75 -5.58 5.47 8.44
C GLN A 75 -4.30 4.90 9.07
N ILE A 76 -4.17 3.57 9.11
CA ILE A 76 -3.00 2.87 9.66
C ILE A 76 -1.73 3.22 8.87
N LEU A 77 -1.83 3.22 7.53
CA LEU A 77 -0.72 3.64 6.68
C LEU A 77 -0.33 5.08 6.95
N GLY A 78 -1.31 5.98 7.08
CA GLY A 78 -1.08 7.38 7.44
C GLY A 78 -0.33 7.53 8.76
N ASP A 79 -0.76 6.82 9.80
CA ASP A 79 -0.13 6.91 11.12
C ASP A 79 1.24 6.22 11.17
N TYR A 80 1.42 5.11 10.46
CA TYR A 80 2.72 4.49 10.23
C TYR A 80 3.70 5.46 9.56
N PHE A 81 3.28 6.15 8.49
CA PHE A 81 4.15 7.09 7.78
C PHE A 81 4.45 8.34 8.61
N LYS A 82 3.48 8.88 9.35
CA LYS A 82 3.72 9.98 10.30
C LYS A 82 4.77 9.58 11.34
N LEU A 83 4.68 8.35 11.88
CA LEU A 83 5.66 7.85 12.83
C LEU A 83 7.04 7.63 12.17
N GLU A 84 7.12 7.03 10.97
CA GLU A 84 8.40 6.82 10.28
C GLU A 84 9.09 8.16 9.96
N VAL A 85 8.33 9.19 9.57
CA VAL A 85 8.84 10.55 9.34
C VAL A 85 9.28 11.21 10.65
N GLY A 86 8.50 11.10 11.72
CA GLY A 86 8.87 11.61 13.05
C GLY A 86 10.15 10.95 13.60
N ILE A 87 10.31 9.64 13.42
CA ILE A 87 11.53 8.91 13.83
C ILE A 87 12.74 9.36 13.01
N ARG A 88 12.60 9.61 11.70
CA ARG A 88 13.71 10.15 10.88
C ARG A 88 14.07 11.57 11.31
N GLY A 89 13.07 12.39 11.59
CA GLY A 89 13.24 13.76 12.09
C GLY A 89 13.82 13.86 13.50
N SER A 90 13.95 12.74 14.24
CA SER A 90 14.65 12.67 15.53
C SER A 90 16.07 12.10 15.42
N LYS A 91 16.42 11.46 14.30
CA LYS A 91 17.76 10.88 14.05
C LYS A 91 18.75 11.86 13.44
N HIS A 92 18.33 13.06 13.05
CA HIS A 92 19.18 14.07 12.41
C HIS A 92 19.66 15.16 13.40
N ASN A 93 19.24 15.05 14.65
CA ASN A 93 19.33 16.05 15.72
C ASN A 93 20.04 15.48 16.96
N ASN A 94 20.81 14.40 16.77
CA ASN A 94 21.79 13.89 17.72
C ASN A 94 23.05 13.44 17.01
#